data_AF-A0A5M9ZLA6-F1
#
_entry.id   AF-A0A5M9ZLA6-F1
#
_cell.length_a   1.000
_cell.length_b   1.000
_cell.length_c   1.000
_cell.angle_alpha   90.00
_cell.angle_beta   90.00
_cell.angle_gamma   90.00
#
_symmetry.space_group_name_H-M   'P 1'
#
loop_
_entity.id
_entity.type
_entity.pdbx_description
1 polymer ?
#
loop_
_entity_poly.entity_id
_entity_poly.type
_entity_poly.pdbx_seq_one_letter_code
_entity_poly.pdbx_strand_id
1 'polypeptide(L)' 'MSSRLVRDTVDLSEQERQVYAFIQQRRGAQSDDVAGLLRVGKRQAQKILARLVDCGLLRRVGAGRSTRYMLVGEVSK' A
#
# COMPACT_ATOMS: atom_id res chain seq x y z
N MET A 1 -5.16 24.89 -6.03
CA MET A 1 -4.57 23.77 -5.27
C MET A 1 -5.08 22.48 -5.87
N SER A 2 -4.40 22.01 -6.91
CA SER A 2 -4.82 20.87 -7.73
C SER A 2 -4.36 19.56 -7.10
N SER A 3 -5.29 18.73 -6.65
CA SER A 3 -5.09 17.28 -6.47
C SER A 3 -6.36 16.57 -6.92
N ARG A 4 -6.58 16.61 -8.24
CA ARG A 4 -7.56 15.81 -8.97
C ARG A 4 -7.07 14.35 -8.97
N LEU A 5 -8.00 13.41 -8.73
CA LEU A 5 -7.88 11.95 -8.98
C LEU A 5 -7.54 11.03 -7.79
N VAL A 6 -8.21 11.18 -6.65
CA VAL A 6 -8.65 9.99 -5.90
C VAL A 6 -10.12 9.76 -6.30
N ARG A 7 -10.33 9.48 -7.59
CA ARG A 7 -11.65 9.09 -8.08
C ARG A 7 -11.89 7.68 -7.57
N ASP A 8 -13.04 7.55 -6.91
CA ASP A 8 -13.71 6.31 -6.57
C ASP A 8 -13.31 5.67 -5.22
N THR A 9 -13.65 6.41 -4.15
CA THR A 9 -14.41 5.86 -3.02
C THR A 9 -13.88 4.58 -2.34
N VAL A 10 -12.57 4.45 -2.12
CA VAL A 10 -12.11 3.49 -1.12
C VAL A 10 -12.14 4.20 0.22
N ASP A 11 -13.09 3.84 1.07
CA ASP A 11 -13.11 4.26 2.48
C ASP A 11 -11.96 3.56 3.22
N LEU A 12 -10.74 3.98 2.88
CA LEU A 12 -9.53 3.46 3.46
C LEU A 12 -9.52 3.90 4.92
N SER A 13 -9.33 2.94 5.81
CA SER A 13 -9.03 3.22 7.21
C SER A 13 -7.77 4.08 7.32
N GLU A 14 -7.60 4.73 8.47
CA GLU A 14 -6.42 5.55 8.75
C GLU A 14 -5.11 4.75 8.57
N GLN A 15 -5.12 3.48 8.96
CA GLN A 15 -3.98 2.57 8.80
C GLN A 15 -3.67 2.30 7.32
N GLU A 16 -4.70 2.06 6.50
CA GLU A 16 -4.53 1.82 5.07
C GLU A 16 -4.02 3.07 4.35
N ARG A 17 -4.53 4.25 4.69
CA ARG A 17 -4.01 5.54 4.18
C ARG A 17 -2.55 5.75 4.55
N GLN A 18 -2.18 5.47 5.80
CA GLN A 18 -0.80 5.63 6.26
C GLN A 18 0.15 4.68 5.51
N VAL A 19 -0.26 3.42 5.29
CA VAL A 19 0.52 2.45 4.50
C VAL A 19 0.64 2.88 3.04
N TYR A 20 -0.46 3.36 2.45
CA TYR A 20 -0.47 3.85 1.09
C TYR A 20 0.53 5.01 0.90
N ALA A 21 0.47 6.03 1.76
CA ALA A 21 1.38 7.17 1.72
C ALA A 21 2.85 6.76 1.91
N PHE A 22 3.10 5.80 2.82
CA PHE A 22 4.45 5.27 3.04
C PHE A 22 5.01 4.55 1.82
N ILE A 23 4.20 3.72 1.15
CA ILE A 23 4.59 3.00 -0.07
C ILE A 23 4.84 3.99 -1.23
N GLN A 24 4.02 5.04 -1.32
CA GLN A 24 4.18 6.12 -2.30
C GLN A 24 5.53 6.81 -2.16
N GLN A 25 5.91 7.18 -0.93
CA GLN A 25 7.19 7.84 -0.67
C GLN A 25 8.41 6.96 -0.97
N ARG A 26 8.33 5.65 -0.70
CA ARG A 26 9.47 4.72 -0.84
C ARG A 26 9.53 3.97 -2.17
N ARG A 27 8.59 4.22 -3.10
CA ARG A 27 8.42 3.45 -4.35
C ARG A 27 8.27 1.94 -4.12
N GLY A 28 7.72 1.56 -2.97
CA GLY A 28 7.50 0.17 -2.58
C GLY A 28 7.81 -0.12 -1.12
N ALA A 29 7.13 -1.13 -0.56
CA ALA A 29 7.42 -1.64 0.79
C ALA A 29 7.23 -3.15 0.89
N GLN A 30 7.85 -3.76 1.89
CA GLN A 30 7.62 -5.15 2.27
C GLN A 30 6.64 -5.23 3.44
N SER A 31 6.09 -6.42 3.69
CA SER A 31 5.18 -6.65 4.82
C SER A 31 5.83 -6.33 6.18
N ASP A 32 7.15 -6.52 6.29
CA ASP A 32 7.90 -6.25 7.52
C ASP A 32 8.07 -4.74 7.74
N ASP A 33 8.24 -3.95 6.67
CA ASP A 33 8.27 -2.48 6.75
C ASP A 33 6.92 -1.93 7.24
N VAL A 34 5.82 -2.47 6.70
CA VAL A 34 4.46 -2.07 7.08
C VAL A 34 4.13 -2.49 8.52
N ALA A 35 4.57 -3.68 8.94
CA ALA A 35 4.44 -4.13 10.33
C ALA A 35 5.19 -3.19 11.29
N GLY A 36 6.39 -2.75 10.92
CA GLY A 36 7.17 -1.77 11.68
C GLY A 36 6.51 -0.39 11.73
N LEU A 37 6.02 0.10 10.58
CA LEU A 37 5.34 1.40 10.46
C LEU A 37 4.12 1.50 11.37
N LEU A 38 3.25 0.49 11.32
CA LEU A 38 2.00 0.47 12.08
C LEU A 38 2.17 -0.09 13.50
N ARG A 39 3.36 -0.62 13.84
CA ARG A 39 3.66 -1.36 15.08
C ARG A 39 2.66 -2.49 15.34
N VAL A 40 2.21 -3.15 14.27
CA VAL A 40 1.27 -4.28 14.30
C VAL A 40 1.96 -5.59 13.98
N GLY A 41 1.32 -6.70 14.31
CA GLY A 41 1.80 -8.02 13.92
C GLY A 41 1.82 -8.22 12.39
N LYS A 42 2.75 -9.05 11.90
CA LYS A 42 2.94 -9.36 10.47
C LYS A 42 1.65 -9.82 9.77
N ARG A 43 0.81 -10.61 10.45
CA ARG A 43 -0.51 -11.03 9.93
C ARG A 43 -1.44 -9.86 9.66
N GLN A 44 -1.45 -8.85 10.53
CA GLN A 44 -2.30 -7.67 10.37
C GLN A 44 -1.80 -6.78 9.24
N ALA A 45 -0.48 -6.55 9.17
CA ALA A 45 0.15 -5.84 8.05
C ALA A 45 -0.16 -6.50 6.70
N GLN A 46 -0.09 -7.84 6.63
CA GLN A 46 -0.45 -8.58 5.42
C GLN A 46 -1.93 -8.43 5.05
N LYS A 47 -2.86 -8.40 6.02
CA LYS A 47 -4.28 -8.15 5.76
C LYS A 47 -4.52 -6.76 5.16
N ILE A 48 -3.88 -5.73 5.73
CA ILE A 48 -3.98 -4.35 5.22
C ILE A 48 -3.43 -4.27 3.80
N LEU A 49 -2.25 -4.86 3.56
CA LEU A 49 -1.64 -4.91 2.23
C LEU A 49 -2.51 -5.70 1.23
N ALA A 50 -3.10 -6.82 1.65
CA ALA A 50 -4.01 -7.61 0.80
C ALA A 50 -5.23 -6.79 0.40
N ARG A 51 -5.88 -6.09 1.35
CA ARG A 51 -6.99 -5.17 1.04
C ARG A 51 -6.61 -4.10 0.03
N LEU A 52 -5.46 -3.45 0.22
CA LEU A 52 -4.96 -2.45 -0.72
C LEU A 52 -4.67 -3.04 -2.11
N VAL A 53 -4.26 -4.30 -2.19
CA VAL A 53 -4.12 -5.03 -3.47
C VAL A 53 -5.48 -5.36 -4.08
N ASP A 54 -6.43 -5.83 -3.27
CA ASP A 54 -7.79 -6.17 -3.70
C ASP A 54 -8.56 -4.93 -4.20
N CYS A 55 -8.31 -3.77 -3.57
CA CYS A 55 -8.81 -2.47 -4.03
C CYS A 55 -8.12 -1.97 -5.32
N GLY A 56 -7.13 -2.68 -5.84
CA GLY A 56 -6.40 -2.29 -7.05
C GLY A 56 -5.44 -1.11 -6.86
N LEU A 57 -5.13 -0.73 -5.61
CA LEU A 57 -4.20 0.37 -5.30
C LEU A 57 -2.73 -0.10 -5.27
N LEU A 58 -2.51 -1.36 -4.86
CA LEU A 58 -1.20 -1.98 -4.79
C LEU A 58 -1.12 -3.20 -5.69
N ARG A 59 0.09 -3.49 -6.17
CA ARG A 59 0.44 -4.75 -6.81
C ARG A 59 1.54 -5.41 -6.03
N ARG A 60 1.41 -6.73 -5.90
CA ARG A 60 2.47 -7.58 -5.38
C ARG A 60 3.46 -7.88 -6.49
N VAL A 61 4.73 -7.57 -6.26
CA VAL A 61 5.85 -7.84 -7.18
C VAL A 61 6.84 -8.78 -6.50
N GLY A 62 7.20 -9.87 -7.17
CA GLY A 62 8.14 -10.88 -6.67
C GLY A 62 7.49 -11.99 -5.83
N ALA A 63 8.33 -12.92 -5.36
CA ALA A 63 7.94 -14.09 -4.58
C ALA A 63 8.84 -14.27 -3.34
N GLY A 64 8.29 -14.85 -2.27
CA GLY A 64 9.01 -15.15 -1.04
C GLY A 64 9.52 -13.91 -0.30
N ARG A 65 10.81 -13.92 0.10
CA ARG A 65 11.48 -12.83 0.85
C ARG A 65 11.65 -11.54 0.04
N SER A 66 11.53 -11.62 -1.28
CA SER A 66 11.61 -10.46 -2.18
C SER A 66 10.23 -9.93 -2.57
N THR A 67 9.16 -10.37 -1.88
CA THR A 67 7.82 -9.82 -2.09
C THR A 67 7.84 -8.34 -1.74
N ARG A 68 7.52 -7.49 -2.72
CA ARG A 68 7.40 -6.05 -2.58
C ARG A 68 6.05 -5.59 -3.08
N TYR A 69 5.40 -4.73 -2.33
CA TYR A 69 4.15 -4.09 -2.72
C TYR A 69 4.48 -2.75 -3.35
N MET A 70 3.98 -2.51 -4.55
CA MET A 70 4.19 -1.26 -5.30
C MET A 70 2.83 -0.67 -5.68
N LEU A 71 2.75 0.64 -5.85
CA LEU A 71 1.53 1.30 -6.33
C LEU A 71 1.15 0.85 -7.74
N VAL A 72 -0.14 0.58 -7.94
CA VAL A 72 -0.75 0.36 -9.25
C VAL A 72 -1.22 1.72 -9.72
N GLY A 73 -0.43 2.38 -10.57
CA GLY A 73 -0.93 3.55 -11.28
C GLY A 73 -0.40 4.92 -10.88
N GLU A 74 0.84 5.05 -10.38
CA GLU A 74 1.62 6.24 -10.78
C GLU A 74 2.17 6.03 -12.21
N VAL A 75 1.26 5.87 -13.16
CA VAL A 75 1.48 6.26 -14.54
C VAL A 75 0.60 7.48 -14.73
N SER A 76 1.13 8.65 -14.39
CA SER A 76 0.70 9.88 -15.04
C SER A 76 1.90 10.46 -15.76
N LYS A 77 1.72 10.53 -17.08
CA LYS A 77 2.52 11.26 -18.07
C LYS A 77 2.84 12.68 -17.62
#